data_AF-A0A1H6F7U7-F1
#
_entry.id   AF-A0A1H6F7U7-F1
#
_cell.length_a   1.000
_cell.length_b   1.000
_cell.length_c   1.000
_cell.angle_alpha   90.00
_cell.angle_beta   90.00
_cell.angle_gamma   90.00
#
_symmetry.space_group_name_H-M   'P 1'
#
loop_
_entity.id
_entity.type
_entity.pdbx_description
1 polymer ?
#
loop_
_entity_poly.entity_id
_entity_poly.type
_entity_poly.pdbx_seq_one_letter_code
_entity_poly.pdbx_strand_id
1 'polypeptide(L)'
;MKEFDPKNDKIAVVVKEFTLKKKSEIFLDRFSEPYIVSMAIDEGGANNPSIDFNILPFPNVRKGEKISFDGQGHLIYGSDNPGEFLAYSILFMESDKDVRDFGKLVEEIMTSEAVTMGAKALLTAAPTYSTAITVLQKLTELMAKQLQKNKDDELFRRNGTLLRDVTPAYDILRTYESENDFINTKTAIIPLSSSNMLGNQTRKVEL
;
A
#
# COMPACT_ATOMS: atom_id res chain seq x y z
N MET A 1 26.24 0.75 15.37
CA MET A 1 24.88 0.99 14.87
C MET A 1 24.15 1.75 15.95
N LYS A 2 23.59 2.93 15.66
CA LYS A 2 22.73 3.64 16.62
C LYS A 2 21.51 2.75 16.90
N GLU A 3 21.13 2.62 18.17
CA GLU A 3 19.88 1.95 18.53
C GLU A 3 18.70 2.74 17.94
N PHE A 4 17.67 2.04 17.46
CA PHE A 4 16.50 2.66 16.85
C PHE A 4 15.69 3.39 17.94
N ASP A 5 15.48 4.69 17.76
CA ASP A 5 14.63 5.51 18.62
C ASP A 5 13.21 5.57 18.04
N PRO A 6 12.23 4.85 18.60
CA PRO A 6 10.89 4.75 18.01
C PRO A 6 10.12 6.07 18.00
N LYS A 7 10.55 7.08 18.78
CA LYS A 7 9.90 8.40 18.83
C LYS A 7 10.44 9.37 17.77
N ASN A 8 11.61 9.11 17.21
CA ASN A 8 12.30 10.07 16.33
C ASN A 8 12.79 9.47 15.02
N ASP A 9 13.22 8.20 15.04
CA ASP A 9 13.78 7.54 13.87
C ASP A 9 12.67 7.16 12.88
N LYS A 10 13.00 7.22 11.59
CA LYS A 10 12.06 7.02 10.49
C LYS A 10 11.97 5.54 10.13
N ILE A 11 10.91 5.14 9.45
CA ILE A 11 10.82 3.83 8.82
C ILE A 11 10.45 3.96 7.34
N ALA A 12 10.69 2.91 6.57
CA ALA A 12 10.03 2.65 5.31
C ALA A 12 9.32 1.30 5.36
N VAL A 13 8.12 1.26 4.82
CA VAL A 13 7.40 0.01 4.56
C VAL A 13 7.41 -0.21 3.06
N VAL A 14 7.87 -1.38 2.63
CA VAL A 14 8.12 -1.66 1.21
C VAL A 14 7.64 -3.05 0.81
N VAL A 15 7.17 -3.19 -0.42
CA VAL A 15 7.10 -4.50 -1.08
C VAL A 15 8.48 -4.82 -1.65
N LYS A 16 9.09 -5.94 -1.22
CA LYS A 16 10.42 -6.38 -1.66
C LYS A 16 10.38 -7.25 -2.91
N GLU A 17 9.32 -8.04 -3.04
CA GLU A 17 9.10 -8.92 -4.17
C GLU A 17 7.64 -9.36 -4.20
N PHE A 18 7.17 -9.72 -5.39
CA PHE A 18 5.95 -10.51 -5.54
C PHE A 18 6.11 -11.54 -6.67
N THR A 19 5.30 -12.59 -6.63
CA THR A 19 5.23 -13.63 -7.65
C THR A 19 3.79 -13.79 -8.11
N LEU A 20 3.56 -13.76 -9.41
CA LEU A 20 2.24 -14.04 -10.00
C LEU A 20 2.03 -15.56 -10.14
N LYS A 21 1.34 -16.19 -9.18
CA LYS A 21 1.14 -17.65 -9.11
C LYS A 21 0.13 -18.17 -10.13
N LYS A 22 -0.93 -17.41 -10.40
CA LYS A 22 -2.01 -17.75 -11.35
C LYS A 22 -2.45 -16.49 -12.08
N LYS A 23 -2.99 -16.68 -13.29
CA LYS A 23 -3.69 -15.62 -14.03
C LYS A 23 -5.13 -15.54 -13.55
N SER A 24 -5.74 -14.35 -13.63
CA SER A 24 -7.18 -14.21 -13.50
C SER A 24 -7.90 -14.84 -14.69
N GLU A 25 -7.36 -14.68 -15.92
CA GLU A 25 -7.96 -15.22 -17.15
C GLU A 25 -7.38 -16.57 -17.62
N ILE A 26 -8.26 -17.39 -18.23
CA ILE A 26 -7.98 -18.79 -18.61
C ILE A 26 -7.52 -18.93 -20.08
N PHE A 27 -7.75 -17.94 -20.96
CA PHE A 27 -7.57 -18.13 -22.41
C PHE A 27 -6.70 -17.05 -23.10
N LEU A 28 -5.73 -17.55 -23.86
CA LEU A 28 -4.92 -16.91 -24.93
C LEU A 28 -3.87 -15.87 -24.57
N ASP A 29 -4.04 -15.01 -23.57
CA ASP A 29 -2.99 -14.01 -23.30
C ASP A 29 -1.79 -14.62 -22.58
N ARG A 30 -0.58 -14.37 -23.10
CA ARG A 30 0.66 -14.96 -22.59
C ARG A 30 1.17 -14.25 -21.34
N PHE A 31 0.78 -12.99 -21.17
CA PHE A 31 1.23 -12.10 -20.11
C PHE A 31 0.06 -11.51 -19.34
N SER A 32 0.39 -10.94 -18.19
CA SER A 32 -0.51 -10.25 -17.28
C SER A 32 0.03 -8.84 -17.03
N GLU A 33 -0.87 -7.91 -16.71
CA GLU A 33 -0.57 -6.50 -16.43
C GLU A 33 -0.92 -6.18 -14.96
N PRO A 34 -0.27 -6.82 -13.97
CA PRO A 34 -0.59 -6.57 -12.59
C PRO A 34 -0.09 -5.19 -12.17
N TYR A 35 -0.78 -4.60 -11.21
CA TYR A 35 -0.34 -3.35 -10.58
C TYR A 35 -0.60 -3.40 -9.08
N ILE A 36 0.18 -2.61 -8.35
CA ILE A 36 0.08 -2.46 -6.91
C ILE A 36 -0.49 -1.08 -6.62
N VAL A 37 -1.57 -1.03 -5.85
CA VAL A 37 -2.01 0.15 -5.12
C VAL A 37 -1.61 -0.03 -3.67
N SER A 38 -0.93 0.96 -3.11
CA SER A 38 -0.58 0.96 -1.70
C SER A 38 -1.01 2.25 -1.04
N MET A 39 -1.53 2.13 0.17
CA MET A 39 -1.95 3.25 0.99
C MET A 39 -1.44 3.10 2.42
N ALA A 40 -1.23 4.23 3.09
CA ALA A 40 -0.94 4.25 4.49
C ALA A 40 -1.52 5.48 5.20
N ILE A 41 -1.79 5.33 6.49
CA ILE A 41 -2.19 6.40 7.41
C ILE A 41 -1.38 6.20 8.68
N ASP A 42 -0.57 7.19 9.03
CA ASP A 42 0.17 7.25 10.29
C ASP A 42 -0.57 8.11 11.32
N GLU A 43 0.00 8.30 12.52
CA GLU A 43 -0.60 9.15 13.55
C GLU A 43 -0.86 10.58 13.04
N GLY A 44 0.10 11.14 12.31
CA GLY A 44 0.00 12.50 11.77
C GLY A 44 -1.15 12.61 10.77
N GLY A 45 -1.29 11.63 9.88
CA GLY A 45 -2.36 11.52 8.91
C GLY A 45 -3.73 11.18 9.51
N ALA A 46 -3.78 10.54 10.68
CA ALA A 46 -5.04 10.33 11.39
C ALA A 46 -5.52 11.62 12.10
N ASN A 47 -4.61 12.34 12.75
CA ASN A 47 -4.92 13.59 13.44
C ASN A 47 -5.18 14.76 12.46
N ASN A 48 -4.50 14.75 11.32
CA ASN A 48 -4.73 15.67 10.20
C ASN A 48 -5.11 14.80 8.99
N PRO A 49 -6.40 14.45 8.83
CA PRO A 49 -6.90 13.46 7.88
C PRO A 49 -6.20 13.51 6.53
N SER A 50 -5.30 12.56 6.30
CA SER A 50 -4.54 12.43 5.06
C SER A 50 -4.07 10.99 4.87
N ILE A 51 -3.83 10.63 3.61
CA ILE A 51 -3.47 9.28 3.19
C ILE A 51 -2.23 9.36 2.32
N ASP A 52 -1.20 8.60 2.69
CA ASP A 52 -0.08 8.30 1.81
C ASP A 52 -0.50 7.26 0.79
N PHE A 53 -0.15 7.48 -0.46
CA PHE A 53 -0.66 6.73 -1.59
C PHE A 53 0.41 6.49 -2.65
N ASN A 54 0.43 5.31 -3.25
CA ASN A 54 1.31 5.01 -4.37
C ASN A 54 0.70 3.96 -5.31
N ILE A 55 1.03 4.06 -6.59
CA ILE A 55 0.64 3.12 -7.65
C ILE A 55 1.89 2.70 -8.40
N LEU A 56 2.05 1.40 -8.64
CA LEU A 56 3.11 0.91 -9.50
C LEU A 56 2.61 -0.23 -10.40
N PRO A 57 2.63 -0.04 -11.73
CA PRO A 57 2.29 -1.08 -12.68
C PRO A 57 3.48 -1.96 -13.08
N PHE A 58 3.18 -3.19 -13.47
CA PHE A 58 4.16 -4.17 -13.94
C PHE A 58 3.67 -4.75 -15.27
N PRO A 59 4.15 -4.24 -16.40
CA PRO A 59 3.71 -4.74 -17.68
C PRO A 59 4.35 -6.07 -18.04
N ASN A 60 3.62 -6.89 -18.80
CA ASN A 60 4.07 -8.15 -19.38
C ASN A 60 4.59 -9.19 -18.36
N VAL A 61 3.96 -9.32 -17.19
CA VAL A 61 4.34 -10.32 -16.17
C VAL A 61 3.81 -11.70 -16.54
N ARG A 62 4.67 -12.73 -16.48
CA ARG A 62 4.25 -14.12 -16.73
C ARG A 62 3.77 -14.82 -15.47
N LYS A 63 2.91 -15.82 -15.65
CA LYS A 63 2.61 -16.78 -14.58
C LYS A 63 3.90 -17.47 -14.13
N GLY A 64 4.11 -17.52 -12.82
CA GLY A 64 5.31 -18.04 -12.16
C GLY A 64 6.47 -17.05 -12.13
N GLU A 65 6.34 -15.89 -12.77
CA GLU A 65 7.38 -14.87 -12.75
C GLU A 65 7.43 -14.19 -11.39
N LYS A 66 8.65 -14.06 -10.89
CA LYS A 66 8.97 -13.34 -9.67
C LYS A 66 9.50 -11.96 -10.03
N ILE A 67 8.78 -10.94 -9.61
CA ILE A 67 9.19 -9.55 -9.69
C ILE A 67 9.92 -9.20 -8.40
N SER A 68 11.21 -8.92 -8.52
CA SER A 68 12.02 -8.35 -7.44
C SER A 68 12.28 -6.88 -7.74
N PHE A 69 12.23 -6.05 -6.71
CA PHE A 69 12.64 -4.67 -6.82
C PHE A 69 14.14 -4.57 -6.54
N ASP A 70 14.89 -3.97 -7.46
CA ASP A 70 16.26 -3.55 -7.17
C ASP A 70 16.26 -2.50 -6.05
N GLY A 71 17.30 -2.49 -5.22
CA GLY A 71 17.40 -1.58 -4.09
C GLY A 71 16.39 -1.89 -2.96
N GLN A 72 15.58 -0.90 -2.58
CA GLN A 72 14.79 -0.97 -1.33
C GLN A 72 13.38 -1.54 -1.49
N GLY A 73 12.75 -1.49 -2.66
CA GLY A 73 11.38 -2.01 -2.85
C GLY A 73 10.39 -0.98 -3.42
N HIS A 74 9.15 -1.41 -3.66
CA HIS A 74 8.02 -0.50 -3.88
C HIS A 74 7.60 0.13 -2.56
N LEU A 75 7.64 1.46 -2.47
CA LEU A 75 7.38 2.20 -1.25
C LEU A 75 5.87 2.30 -0.96
N ILE A 76 5.47 1.77 0.19
CA ILE A 76 4.10 1.85 0.74
C ILE A 76 3.98 3.06 1.66
N TYR A 77 4.99 3.29 2.50
CA TYR A 77 5.06 4.40 3.44
C TYR A 77 6.51 4.79 3.68
N GLY A 78 6.71 6.08 3.97
CA GLY A 78 7.96 6.65 4.42
C GLY A 78 8.54 7.60 3.37
N SER A 79 9.71 8.17 3.60
CA SER A 79 10.61 7.95 4.74
C SER A 79 10.31 8.87 5.94
N ASP A 80 9.39 8.47 6.82
CA ASP A 80 8.92 9.29 7.96
C ASP A 80 8.75 8.47 9.24
N ASN A 81 8.64 9.16 10.38
CA ASN A 81 8.34 8.55 11.67
C ASN A 81 6.80 8.43 11.79
N PRO A 82 6.24 7.24 12.01
CA PRO A 82 4.78 7.07 12.03
C PRO A 82 4.05 7.66 13.24
N GLY A 83 4.77 8.11 14.27
CA GLY A 83 4.14 8.46 15.54
C GLY A 83 3.68 7.20 16.30
N GLU A 84 2.49 7.17 16.88
CA GLU A 84 2.06 6.01 17.68
C GLU A 84 1.80 4.74 16.84
N PHE A 85 1.43 4.89 15.57
CA PHE A 85 1.07 3.77 14.72
C PHE A 85 1.24 4.07 13.23
N LEU A 86 1.29 3.01 12.44
CA LEU A 86 1.10 3.03 11.00
C LEU A 86 0.05 2.00 10.61
N ALA A 87 -1.01 2.41 9.93
CA ALA A 87 -1.93 1.51 9.23
C ALA A 87 -1.60 1.53 7.74
N TYR A 88 -1.56 0.37 7.09
CA TYR A 88 -1.32 0.29 5.64
C TYR A 88 -2.18 -0.76 4.96
N SER A 89 -2.40 -0.56 3.66
CA SER A 89 -3.08 -1.50 2.78
C SER A 89 -2.33 -1.62 1.46
N ILE A 90 -2.28 -2.84 0.92
CA ILE A 90 -1.69 -3.18 -0.36
C ILE A 90 -2.74 -3.97 -1.14
N LEU A 91 -3.04 -3.51 -2.35
CA LEU A 91 -3.99 -4.13 -3.26
C LEU A 91 -3.26 -4.44 -4.57
N PHE A 92 -3.24 -5.72 -4.93
CA PHE A 92 -2.78 -6.21 -6.22
C PHE A 92 -4.00 -6.46 -7.08
N MET A 93 -3.96 -5.93 -8.29
CA MET A 93 -5.02 -6.07 -9.27
C MET A 93 -4.40 -6.43 -10.62
N GLU A 94 -5.21 -6.99 -11.49
CA GLU A 94 -4.91 -7.20 -12.91
C GLU A 94 -5.66 -6.15 -13.74
N SER A 95 -4.98 -5.48 -14.68
CA SER A 95 -5.66 -4.59 -15.61
C SER A 95 -5.97 -5.28 -16.94
N ASP A 96 -7.18 -5.05 -17.44
CA ASP A 96 -7.59 -5.41 -18.80
C ASP A 96 -7.28 -4.30 -19.84
N LYS A 97 -6.79 -3.13 -19.40
CA LYS A 97 -6.66 -1.91 -20.22
C LYS A 97 -5.34 -1.16 -19.98
N ASP A 98 -5.13 -0.08 -20.74
CA ASP A 98 -3.98 0.81 -20.58
C ASP A 98 -3.94 1.38 -19.14
N VAL A 99 -2.89 1.00 -18.42
CA VAL A 99 -2.56 1.36 -17.04
C VAL A 99 -2.65 2.87 -16.73
N ARG A 100 -2.55 3.73 -17.75
CA ARG A 100 -2.65 5.20 -17.57
C ARG A 100 -4.05 5.67 -17.18
N ASP A 101 -5.11 4.99 -17.63
CA ASP A 101 -6.49 5.33 -17.27
C ASP A 101 -6.81 4.87 -15.84
N PHE A 102 -6.13 3.82 -15.38
CA PHE A 102 -6.25 3.29 -14.03
C PHE A 102 -5.79 4.29 -12.96
N GLY A 103 -4.60 4.88 -13.14
CA GLY A 103 -4.05 5.82 -12.15
C GLY A 103 -4.97 7.00 -11.87
N LYS A 104 -5.61 7.52 -12.93
CA LYS A 104 -6.62 8.59 -12.83
C LYS A 104 -7.86 8.13 -12.08
N LEU A 105 -8.36 6.94 -12.37
CA LEU A 105 -9.55 6.42 -11.70
C LEU A 105 -9.33 6.23 -10.20
N VAL A 106 -8.16 5.74 -9.79
CA VAL A 106 -7.87 5.63 -8.36
C VAL A 106 -7.75 7.01 -7.71
N GLU A 107 -7.09 7.95 -8.37
CA GLU A 107 -7.05 9.33 -7.91
C GLU A 107 -8.46 9.90 -7.76
N GLU A 108 -9.34 9.75 -8.75
CA GLU A 108 -10.74 10.20 -8.71
C GLU A 108 -11.51 9.59 -7.52
N ILE A 109 -11.33 8.30 -7.24
CA ILE A 109 -11.95 7.64 -6.09
C ILE A 109 -11.43 8.24 -4.78
N MET A 110 -10.11 8.38 -4.65
CA MET A 110 -9.43 8.90 -3.47
C MET A 110 -9.78 10.37 -3.19
N THR A 111 -10.00 11.16 -4.23
CA THR A 111 -10.38 12.58 -4.12
C THR A 111 -11.89 12.80 -4.23
N SER A 112 -12.70 11.74 -4.29
CA SER A 112 -14.15 11.91 -4.39
C SER A 112 -14.71 12.45 -3.08
N GLU A 113 -15.53 13.50 -3.18
CA GLU A 113 -16.05 14.23 -2.02
C GLU A 113 -16.70 13.32 -0.97
N ALA A 114 -17.49 12.33 -1.40
CA ALA A 114 -18.14 11.39 -0.49
C ALA A 114 -17.14 10.53 0.32
N VAL A 115 -16.08 10.07 -0.34
CA VAL A 115 -15.01 9.27 0.28
C VAL A 115 -14.20 10.14 1.25
N THR A 116 -13.76 11.29 0.75
CA THR A 116 -13.03 12.33 1.48
C THR A 116 -13.77 12.73 2.75
N MET A 117 -15.05 13.12 2.65
CA MET A 117 -15.88 13.49 3.80
C MET A 117 -16.08 12.33 4.78
N GLY A 118 -16.37 11.12 4.29
CA GLY A 118 -16.61 9.96 5.14
C GLY A 118 -15.36 9.54 5.92
N ALA A 119 -14.21 9.48 5.24
CA ALA A 119 -12.93 9.16 5.85
C ALA A 119 -12.48 10.24 6.85
N LYS A 120 -12.61 11.52 6.47
CA LYS A 120 -12.31 12.66 7.34
C LYS A 120 -13.16 12.65 8.61
N ALA A 121 -14.47 12.40 8.49
CA ALA A 121 -15.37 12.35 9.63
C ALA A 121 -14.99 11.23 10.62
N LEU A 122 -14.66 10.03 10.11
CA LEU A 122 -14.22 8.92 10.94
C LEU A 122 -12.92 9.22 11.67
N LEU A 123 -11.90 9.70 10.96
CA LEU A 123 -10.58 10.00 11.53
C LEU A 123 -10.64 11.15 12.53
N THR A 124 -11.41 12.21 12.24
CA THR A 124 -11.59 13.35 13.15
C THR A 124 -12.29 12.92 14.45
N ALA A 125 -13.26 12.01 14.37
CA ALA A 125 -13.97 11.52 15.55
C ALA A 125 -13.12 10.59 16.42
N ALA A 126 -12.24 9.78 15.80
CA ALA A 126 -11.40 8.82 16.50
C ALA A 126 -10.09 8.56 15.71
N PRO A 127 -9.02 9.35 15.92
CA PRO A 127 -7.76 9.24 15.17
C PRO A 127 -6.87 8.09 15.69
N THR A 128 -7.40 6.86 15.66
CA THR A 128 -6.72 5.66 16.16
C THR A 128 -6.32 4.72 15.03
N TYR A 129 -5.38 3.81 15.29
CA TYR A 129 -4.97 2.79 14.31
C TYR A 129 -6.14 1.94 13.81
N SER A 130 -7.14 1.67 14.66
CA SER A 130 -8.33 0.87 14.30
C SER A 130 -9.23 1.61 13.32
N THR A 131 -9.39 2.92 13.50
CA THR A 131 -10.15 3.76 12.56
C THR A 131 -9.38 3.89 11.25
N ALA A 132 -8.07 4.15 11.32
CA ALA A 132 -7.20 4.27 10.16
C ALA A 132 -7.26 3.01 9.28
N ILE A 133 -7.10 1.81 9.86
CA ILE A 133 -7.17 0.57 9.08
C ILE A 133 -8.58 0.31 8.52
N THR A 134 -9.63 0.69 9.25
CA THR A 134 -11.02 0.59 8.77
C THR A 134 -11.26 1.49 7.55
N VAL A 135 -10.73 2.72 7.58
CA VAL A 135 -10.79 3.64 6.44
C VAL A 135 -10.09 3.04 5.23
N LEU A 136 -8.86 2.56 5.40
CA LEU A 136 -8.08 1.93 4.32
C LEU A 136 -8.76 0.67 3.74
N GLN A 137 -9.39 -0.15 4.58
CA GLN A 137 -10.15 -1.32 4.14
C GLN A 137 -11.36 -0.91 3.28
N LYS A 138 -12.17 0.06 3.75
CA LYS A 138 -13.31 0.56 2.99
C LYS A 138 -12.90 1.18 1.66
N LEU A 139 -11.80 1.93 1.65
CA LEU A 139 -11.23 2.53 0.44
C LEU A 139 -10.80 1.48 -0.57
N THR A 140 -10.03 0.48 -0.14
CA THR A 140 -9.60 -0.61 -1.03
C THR A 140 -10.78 -1.46 -1.51
N GLU A 141 -11.84 -1.63 -0.71
CA GLU A 141 -13.06 -2.32 -1.14
C GLU A 141 -13.81 -1.53 -2.21
N LEU A 142 -13.93 -0.21 -2.02
CA LEU A 142 -14.57 0.67 -2.99
C LEU A 142 -13.78 0.69 -4.31
N MET A 143 -12.44 0.80 -4.23
CA MET A 143 -11.56 0.74 -5.39
C MET A 143 -11.73 -0.56 -6.15
N ALA A 144 -11.57 -1.71 -5.48
CA ALA A 144 -11.73 -3.01 -6.12
C ALA A 144 -13.10 -3.15 -6.82
N LYS A 145 -14.19 -2.73 -6.16
CA LYS A 145 -15.54 -2.74 -6.77
C LYS A 145 -15.66 -1.82 -7.98
N GLN A 146 -15.06 -0.64 -7.94
CA GLN A 146 -15.13 0.31 -9.05
C GLN A 146 -14.27 -0.16 -10.23
N LEU A 147 -13.13 -0.78 -9.94
CA LEU A 147 -12.21 -1.35 -10.92
C LEU A 147 -12.78 -2.60 -11.60
N GLN A 148 -13.48 -3.43 -10.84
CA GLN A 148 -14.21 -4.57 -11.39
C GLN A 148 -15.25 -4.16 -12.43
N LYS A 149 -15.88 -2.98 -12.32
CA LYS A 149 -16.78 -2.46 -13.37
C LYS A 149 -16.04 -2.16 -14.68
N ASN A 150 -14.74 -1.94 -14.61
CA ASN A 150 -13.85 -1.76 -15.76
C ASN A 150 -13.18 -3.06 -16.21
N LYS A 151 -13.60 -4.21 -15.63
CA LYS A 151 -13.09 -5.56 -15.85
C LYS A 151 -11.73 -5.88 -15.24
N ASP A 152 -11.20 -4.99 -14.40
CA ASP A 152 -10.01 -5.31 -13.63
C ASP A 152 -10.35 -6.30 -12.52
N ASP A 153 -9.48 -7.29 -12.30
CA ASP A 153 -9.67 -8.33 -11.27
C ASP A 153 -8.79 -8.09 -10.05
N GLU A 154 -9.37 -8.22 -8.85
CA GLU A 154 -8.59 -8.25 -7.62
C GLU A 154 -7.81 -9.56 -7.53
N LEU A 155 -6.47 -9.46 -7.54
CA LEU A 155 -5.58 -10.61 -7.40
C LEU A 155 -5.30 -10.91 -5.94
N PHE A 156 -5.02 -9.89 -5.12
CA PHE A 156 -4.64 -10.07 -3.73
C PHE A 156 -4.77 -8.77 -2.94
N ARG A 157 -5.05 -8.89 -1.64
CA ARG A 157 -5.09 -7.75 -0.72
C ARG A 157 -4.44 -8.11 0.59
N ARG A 158 -3.64 -7.18 1.13
CA ARG A 158 -3.03 -7.27 2.44
C ARG A 158 -3.20 -5.97 3.20
N ASN A 159 -3.55 -6.09 4.47
CA ASN A 159 -3.65 -4.99 5.40
C ASN A 159 -2.66 -5.23 6.55
N GLY A 160 -2.15 -4.16 7.16
CA GLY A 160 -1.31 -4.26 8.33
C GLY A 160 -1.36 -3.03 9.21
N THR A 161 -1.03 -3.23 10.48
CA THR A 161 -0.91 -2.17 11.48
C THR A 161 0.40 -2.39 12.22
N LEU A 162 1.23 -1.35 12.30
CA LEU A 162 2.49 -1.35 13.04
C LEU A 162 2.34 -0.38 14.20
N LEU A 163 2.75 -0.79 15.40
CA LEU A 163 2.59 0.01 16.62
C LEU A 163 3.95 0.44 17.15
N ARG A 164 4.06 1.64 17.70
CA ARG A 164 5.29 2.12 18.35
C ARG A 164 5.62 1.30 19.60
N ASP A 165 4.60 1.05 20.42
CA ASP A 165 4.77 0.57 21.79
C ASP A 165 4.74 -0.97 21.90
N VAL A 166 5.31 -1.66 20.89
CA VAL A 166 5.55 -3.12 20.88
C VAL A 166 7.05 -3.42 20.71
N THR A 167 7.47 -4.67 20.86
CA THR A 167 8.88 -5.07 20.72
C THR A 167 9.07 -6.10 19.60
N PRO A 168 9.90 -5.80 18.56
CA PRO A 168 10.50 -4.50 18.28
C PRO A 168 9.45 -3.47 17.82
N ALA A 169 9.68 -2.19 18.08
CA ALA A 169 8.77 -1.11 17.68
C ALA A 169 8.52 -1.14 16.17
N TYR A 170 7.27 -0.95 15.76
CA TYR A 170 6.78 -1.06 14.39
C TYR A 170 7.16 -2.35 13.65
N ASP A 171 7.59 -3.39 14.36
CA ASP A 171 8.17 -4.58 13.74
C ASP A 171 9.35 -4.27 12.79
N ILE A 172 10.18 -3.27 13.11
CA ILE A 172 11.37 -2.97 12.32
C ILE A 172 12.23 -4.23 12.10
N LEU A 173 12.87 -4.29 10.93
CA LEU A 173 13.68 -5.42 10.47
C LEU A 173 12.91 -6.72 10.24
N ARG A 174 11.58 -6.74 10.42
CA ARG A 174 10.76 -7.88 10.01
C ARG A 174 10.44 -7.84 8.52
N THR A 175 10.35 -9.03 7.94
CA THR A 175 9.77 -9.27 6.62
C THR A 175 8.60 -10.23 6.78
N TYR A 176 7.47 -9.86 6.21
CA TYR A 176 6.26 -10.65 6.20
C TYR A 176 6.03 -11.22 4.82
N GLU A 177 5.96 -12.55 4.74
CA GLU A 177 5.51 -13.24 3.55
C GLU A 177 4.00 -13.47 3.62
N SER A 178 3.31 -13.31 2.49
CA SER A 178 1.89 -13.63 2.38
C SER A 178 1.53 -14.07 1.00
N GLU A 179 0.51 -14.92 0.92
CA GLU A 179 0.05 -15.43 -0.35
C GLU A 179 -1.42 -15.80 -0.37
N ASN A 180 -1.96 -15.85 -1.58
CA ASN A 180 -3.18 -16.57 -1.91
C ASN A 180 -2.93 -17.42 -3.18
N ASP A 181 -4.00 -17.73 -3.90
CA ASP A 181 -3.93 -18.47 -5.16
C ASP A 181 -3.27 -17.69 -6.32
N PHE A 182 -3.26 -16.36 -6.28
CA PHE A 182 -2.82 -15.48 -7.37
C PHE A 182 -1.47 -14.83 -7.10
N ILE A 183 -1.22 -14.35 -5.88
CA ILE A 183 0.00 -13.61 -5.53
C ILE A 183 0.69 -14.28 -4.34
N ASN A 184 2.02 -14.33 -4.37
CA ASN A 184 2.87 -14.41 -3.18
C ASN A 184 3.67 -13.11 -3.11
N THR A 185 3.77 -12.48 -1.94
CA THR A 185 4.45 -11.19 -1.77
C THR A 185 5.21 -11.13 -0.47
N LYS A 186 6.29 -10.34 -0.44
CA LYS A 186 7.04 -10.01 0.76
C LYS A 186 7.02 -8.52 1.04
N THR A 187 6.59 -8.16 2.25
CA THR A 187 6.60 -6.78 2.76
C THR A 187 7.65 -6.66 3.86
N ALA A 188 8.53 -5.67 3.77
CA ALA A 188 9.57 -5.43 4.77
C ALA A 188 9.41 -4.07 5.46
N ILE A 189 9.82 -4.00 6.72
CA ILE A 189 9.87 -2.77 7.52
C ILE A 189 11.33 -2.44 7.75
N ILE A 190 11.77 -1.31 7.19
CA ILE A 190 13.16 -0.89 7.18
C ILE A 190 13.32 0.32 8.10
N PRO A 191 14.10 0.23 9.20
CA PRO A 191 14.45 1.41 9.97
C PRO A 191 15.39 2.31 9.16
N LEU A 192 15.14 3.62 9.19
CA LEU A 192 15.90 4.62 8.46
C LEU A 192 16.54 5.61 9.44
N SER A 193 17.86 5.73 9.38
CA SER A 193 18.59 6.75 10.13
C SER A 193 18.40 8.16 9.57
N SER A 194 18.16 8.26 8.26
CA SER A 194 17.99 9.51 7.52
C SER A 194 17.38 9.19 6.15
N SER A 195 16.54 10.09 5.63
CA SER A 195 16.14 10.05 4.23
C SER A 195 17.15 10.79 3.36
N ASN A 196 17.46 10.24 2.19
CA ASN A 196 18.16 10.98 1.13
C ASN A 196 17.18 11.67 0.16
N MET A 197 15.86 11.50 0.35
CA MET A 197 14.79 12.01 -0.51
C MET A 197 14.94 11.58 -1.99
N LEU A 198 15.67 10.50 -2.26
CA LEU A 198 15.85 9.96 -3.61
C LEU A 198 14.84 8.85 -3.88
N GLY A 199 14.34 8.79 -5.12
CA GLY A 199 13.35 7.80 -5.57
C GLY A 199 11.91 8.29 -5.51
N ASN A 200 10.99 7.53 -6.10
CA ASN A 200 9.56 7.84 -6.09
C ASN A 200 9.03 7.82 -4.66
N GLN A 201 8.55 8.97 -4.20
CA GLN A 201 7.90 9.12 -2.90
C GLN A 201 6.41 8.74 -3.01
N THR A 202 5.81 8.43 -1.87
CA THR A 202 4.35 8.38 -1.78
C THR A 202 3.77 9.76 -2.10
N ARG A 203 2.57 9.78 -2.67
CA ARG A 203 1.77 10.98 -2.82
C ARG A 203 0.88 11.11 -1.60
N LYS A 204 0.78 12.31 -1.04
CA LYS A 204 -0.11 12.59 0.08
C LYS A 204 -1.41 13.19 -0.42
N VAL A 205 -2.53 12.60 -0.02
CA VAL A 205 -3.89 13.09 -0.31
C VAL A 205 -4.49 13.62 0.99
N GLU A 206 -4.85 14.90 1.02
CA GLU A 206 -5.58 15.50 2.13
C GLU A 206 -7.08 15.18 2.02
N LEU A 207 -7.72 14.87 3.16
CA LEU A 207 -9.15 14.53 3.26
C LEU A 207 -9.97 15.69 3.84
#